data_AF-A0A7V0WUG5-F1
#
_entry.id   AF-A0A7V0WUG5-F1
#
_cell.length_a   1.000
_cell.length_b   1.000
_cell.length_c   1.000
_cell.angle_alpha   90.00
_cell.angle_beta   90.00
_cell.angle_gamma   90.00
#
_symmetry.space_group_name_H-M   'P 1'
#
loop_
_entity.id
_entity.type
_entity.pdbx_description
1 polymer ?
#
loop_
_entity_poly.entity_id
_entity_poly.type
_entity_poly.pdbx_seq_one_letter_code
_entity_poly.pdbx_strand_id
1 'polypeptide(L)' 'MPLISFIAQWQPTEQFSLVLDGDALAAPQGRSEDVLLAVTYKATNRLAFRAGYRILEGGADNETVYTFSLFH' A
#
# COMPACT_ATOMS: atom_id res chain seq x y z
N MET A 1 -14.72 15.02 0.30
CA MET A 1 -13.34 14.61 0.01
C MET A 1 -13.40 13.24 -0.65
N PRO A 2 -12.93 13.07 -1.90
CA PRO A 2 -12.86 11.75 -2.52
C PRO A 2 -11.77 10.89 -1.86
N LEU A 3 -12.13 9.66 -1.54
CA LEU A 3 -11.22 8.57 -1.17
C LEU A 3 -11.31 7.52 -2.28
N ILE A 4 -10.17 7.12 -2.81
CA ILE A 4 -10.05 6.06 -3.81
C ILE A 4 -9.25 4.94 -3.18
N SER A 5 -9.82 3.74 -3.15
CA SER A 5 -9.14 2.51 -2.75
C SER A 5 -9.07 1.59 -3.96
N PHE A 6 -7.93 0.93 -4.18
CA PHE A 6 -7.78 -0.06 -5.23
C PHE A 6 -6.95 -1.24 -4.76
N ILE A 7 -7.30 -2.43 -5.26
CA ILE A 7 -6.50 -3.63 -5.09
C ILE A 7 -6.40 -4.35 -6.43
N ALA A 8 -5.18 -4.70 -6.80
CA ALA A 8 -4.86 -5.52 -7.95
C ALA A 8 -4.06 -6.73 -7.47
N GLN A 9 -4.55 -7.92 -7.80
CA GLN A 9 -3.89 -9.17 -7.46
C GLN A 9 -3.65 -9.99 -8.73
N TRP A 10 -2.43 -10.47 -8.89
CA TRP A 10 -2.04 -11.36 -9.98
C TRP A 10 -1.46 -12.66 -9.41
N GLN A 11 -1.98 -13.79 -9.87
CA GLN A 11 -1.58 -15.13 -9.41
C GLN A 11 -0.99 -15.91 -10.59
N PRO A 12 0.32 -15.78 -10.87
CA PRO A 12 0.96 -16.50 -11.97
C PRO A 12 1.03 -18.01 -11.75
N THR A 13 1.01 -18.46 -10.49
CA THR A 13 0.96 -19.88 -10.13
C THR A 13 0.06 -20.06 -8.91
N GLU A 14 -0.26 -21.32 -8.55
CA GLU A 14 -1.03 -21.60 -7.33
C GLU A 14 -0.29 -21.18 -6.04
N GLN A 15 1.04 -21.14 -6.10
CA GLN A 15 1.94 -20.87 -4.98
C GLN A 15 2.32 -19.40 -4.84
N PHE A 16 2.34 -18.63 -5.92
CA PHE A 16 2.79 -17.23 -5.92
C PHE A 16 1.66 -16.26 -6.26
N SER A 17 1.63 -15.13 -5.55
CA SER A 17 0.76 -14.00 -5.87
C SER A 17 1.51 -12.69 -5.76
N LEU A 18 1.32 -11.80 -6.73
CA LEU A 18 1.67 -10.40 -6.64
C LEU A 18 0.44 -9.60 -6.23
N VAL A 19 0.60 -8.65 -5.32
CA VAL A 19 -0.46 -7.79 -4.80
C VAL A 19 0.02 -6.34 -4.89
N LEU A 20 -0.79 -5.50 -5.52
CA LEU A 20 -0.68 -4.05 -5.46
C LEU A 20 -1.96 -3.54 -4.79
N ASP A 21 -1.83 -2.86 -3.67
CA ASP A 21 -2.93 -2.40 -2.83
C ASP A 21 -2.68 -0.93 -2.51
N GLY A 22 -3.69 -0.07 -2.57
CA GLY A 22 -3.48 1.32 -2.25
C GLY A 22 -4.73 2.14 -2.02
N ASP A 23 -4.55 3.17 -1.22
CA ASP A 23 -5.55 4.15 -0.82
C ASP A 23 -5.03 5.56 -1.13
N ALA A 24 -5.87 6.41 -1.70
CA ALA A 24 -5.56 7.79 -1.99
C ALA A 24 -6.72 8.69 -1.57
N LEU A 25 -6.44 9.68 -0.73
CA LEU A 25 -7.38 10.69 -0.28
C LEU A 25 -6.90 12.06 -0.72
N ALA A 26 -7.78 12.83 -1.36
CA ALA A 26 -7.51 14.22 -1.73
C ALA A 26 -8.53 15.15 -1.06
N ALA A 27 -8.02 16.17 -0.37
CA ALA A 27 -8.81 17.23 0.24
C ALA A 27 -8.17 18.60 -0.04
N PRO A 28 -8.93 19.71 0.00
CA PRO A 28 -8.37 21.06 -0.13
C PRO A 28 -7.25 21.39 0.87
N GLN A 29 -7.25 20.71 2.02
CA GLN A 29 -6.30 20.92 3.10
C GLN A 29 -5.06 20.01 3.00
N GLY A 30 -5.04 19.05 2.07
CA GLY A 30 -3.97 18.06 1.98
C GLY A 30 -4.31 16.79 1.21
N ARG A 31 -3.30 15.94 0.99
CA ARG A 31 -3.44 14.62 0.37
C ARG A 31 -2.79 13.54 1.23
N SER A 32 -3.26 12.31 1.08
CA SER A 32 -2.58 11.14 1.60
C SER A 32 -2.67 10.00 0.59
N GLU A 33 -1.55 9.32 0.40
CA GLU A 33 -1.40 8.13 -0.44
C GLU A 33 -0.76 7.00 0.38
N ASP A 34 -1.40 5.83 0.44
CA ASP A 34 -0.82 4.56 0.92
C ASP A 34 -0.76 3.60 -0.27
N VAL A 35 0.41 3.08 -0.61
CA VAL A 35 0.56 2.07 -1.67
C VAL A 35 1.48 0.96 -1.20
N LEU A 36 0.98 -0.28 -1.25
CA LEU A 36 1.69 -1.51 -0.96
C LEU A 36 1.90 -2.32 -2.24
N LEU A 37 3.16 -2.69 -2.52
CA LEU A 37 3.51 -3.72 -3.48
C LEU A 37 4.08 -4.93 -2.74
N ALA A 38 3.47 -6.10 -2.88
CA ALA A 38 3.89 -7.30 -2.15
C ALA A 38 3.82 -8.57 -2.99
N VAL A 39 4.75 -9.48 -2.73
CA VAL A 39 4.70 -10.87 -3.18
C VAL A 39 4.28 -11.76 -2.01
N THR A 40 3.38 -12.70 -2.29
CA THR A 40 2.96 -13.75 -1.36
C THR A 40 3.37 -15.11 -1.93
N TYR A 41 3.98 -15.93 -1.10
CA TYR A 41 4.37 -17.31 -1.40
C TYR A 41 3.68 -18.28 -0.44
N LYS A 42 2.88 -19.22 -0.96
CA LYS A 42 2.24 -20.28 -0.18
C LYS A 42 3.20 -21.47 -0.06
N ALA A 43 3.82 -21.61 1.10
CA ALA A 43 4.72 -22.73 1.39
C ALA A 43 3.98 -24.04 1.63
N THR A 44 2.78 -23.99 2.22
CA THR A 44 1.87 -25.13 2.37
C THR A 44 0.41 -24.66 2.27
N ASN A 45 -0.55 -25.58 2.29
CA ASN A 45 -1.98 -25.22 2.35
C ASN A 45 -2.38 -24.44 3.62
N ARG A 46 -1.51 -24.36 4.62
CA ARG A 46 -1.76 -23.67 5.90
C ARG A 46 -0.75 -22.57 6.22
N LEU A 47 0.27 -22.38 5.39
CA LEU A 47 1.37 -21.44 5.65
C LEU A 47 1.70 -20.67 4.39
N ALA A 48 1.67 -19.34 4.50
CA ALA A 48 2.11 -18.43 3.46
C ALA A 48 3.04 -17.35 4.04
N PHE A 49 4.01 -16.95 3.25
CA PHE A 49 4.92 -15.86 3.53
C PHE A 49 4.57 -14.68 2.63
N ARG A 50 4.63 -13.47 3.17
CA ARG A 50 4.43 -12.23 2.41
C ARG A 50 5.60 -11.31 2.65
N ALA A 51 6.13 -10.75 1.57
CA ALA A 51 7.17 -9.74 1.59
C ALA A 51 6.79 -8.64 0.62
N GLY A 52 7.01 -7.39 1.00
CA GLY A 52 6.61 -6.26 0.17
C GLY A 52 7.16 -4.95 0.68
N TYR A 53 6.87 -3.90 -0.07
CA TYR A 53 7.26 -2.54 0.21
C TYR A 53 6.00 -1.66 0.23
N ARG A 54 5.86 -0.85 1.28
CA ARG A 54 4.75 0.09 1.44
C ARG A 54 5.29 1.51 1.46
N ILE A 55 4.67 2.38 0.67
CA ILE A 55 4.90 3.81 0.65
C ILE A 55 3.71 4.47 1.31
N LEU A 56 3.99 5.34 2.28
CA LEU A 56 3.01 6.17 2.97
C LEU A 56 3.40 7.63 2.77
N GLU A 57 2.59 8.36 2.01
CA GLU A 57 2.71 9.79 1.79
C GLU A 57 1.47 10.48 2.35
N GLY A 58 1.69 11.61 3.02
CA GLY A 58 0.64 12.37 3.67
C GLY A 58 1.13 13.76 3.98
N GLY A 59 0.44 14.78 3.48
CA GLY A 59 0.81 16.17 3.68
C GLY A 59 -0.41 17.06 3.73
N ALA A 60 -0.46 17.93 4.73
CA ALA A 60 -1.44 19.01 4.82
C ALA A 60 -0.76 20.34 4.49
N ASP A 61 -1.38 21.15 3.64
CA ASP A 61 -0.86 22.46 3.25
C ASP A 61 -1.23 23.47 4.35
N ASN A 62 -0.46 23.45 5.44
CA ASN A 62 -0.56 24.41 6.53
C ASN A 62 0.84 24.56 7.14
N GLU A 63 1.58 25.59 6.71
CA GLU A 63 2.84 26.15 7.26
C GLU A 63 3.75 25.24 8.11
N THR A 64 4.01 24.00 7.68
CA THR A 64 4.98 23.01 8.23
C THR A 64 4.41 21.98 9.21
N VAL A 65 3.93 20.84 8.68
CA VAL A 65 4.30 19.52 9.24
C VAL A 65 4.46 18.51 8.11
N TYR A 66 5.72 18.20 7.78
CA TYR A 66 6.08 17.01 7.01
C TYR A 66 6.19 15.84 7.97
N THR A 67 5.42 14.78 7.78
CA THR A 67 5.64 13.50 8.49
C THR A 67 5.88 12.41 7.46
N PHE A 68 7.17 12.15 7.18
CA PHE A 68 7.61 10.95 6.48
C PHE A 68 7.76 9.84 7.51
N SER A 69 7.02 8.74 7.33
CA SER A 69 7.26 7.51 8.08
C SER A 69 7.76 6.44 7.10
N LEU A 70 9.08 6.27 7.05
CA LEU A 70 9.74 5.16 6.39
C LEU A 70 10.02 4.10 7.46
N PHE A 71 9.17 3.07 7.51
CA PHE A 71 9.41 1.90 8.35
C PHE A 71 10.24 0.87 7.57
N HIS A 72 11.26 0.31 8.21
CA HIS A 72 12.02 -0.86 7.76
C HIS A 72 11.78 -2.01 8.74
#